data_AF-A0A916WAH1-F1
#
_entry.id   AF-A0A916WAH1-F1
#
_cell.length_a   1.000
_cell.length_b   1.000
_cell.length_c   1.000
_cell.angle_alpha   90.00
_cell.angle_beta   90.00
_cell.angle_gamma   90.00
#
_symmetry.space_group_name_H-M   'P 1'
#
loop_
_entity.id
_entity.type
_entity.pdbx_description
1 polymer ?
#
loop_
_entity_poly.entity_id
_entity_poly.type
_entity_poly.pdbx_seq_one_letter_code
_entity_poly.pdbx_strand_id
1 'polypeptide(L)'
;MTTKNRETSETPNQQGDAADTSLVPRDPLTGDAILPRTQPGYYAGFTTLSQQSFWDAATRKVIDKRVNHQPPIRFFNPTEASFWTTVFDHLIPQTDRTPDHRIAILPTLDERLYHDRTNGYRYEDMPHDREAYHLAFDAINQEARSEYRADFISLPYLQQDLVLKTLHDGEPKAAPEIWKQMSVHRFWLLLIGDAIDIYYAHPWAWDEIGFGGPAYPRAYIRLERGEPEPWEAEEQRYDWVAPDHAVSGEIEATHEFYLESVQHRSHRRKHERLP
;
A
#
# COMPACT_ATOMS: atom_id res chain seq x y z
N MET A 1 35.38 -9.68 57.26
CA MET A 1 36.40 -9.65 56.19
C MET A 1 36.13 -10.81 55.26
N THR A 2 35.13 -10.70 54.39
CA THR A 2 35.21 -10.27 52.97
C THR A 2 34.88 -11.49 52.10
N THR A 3 33.58 -11.77 51.97
CA THR A 3 33.06 -12.70 50.98
C THR A 3 32.97 -12.00 49.63
N LYS A 4 33.61 -12.62 48.63
CA LYS A 4 33.74 -12.17 47.24
C LYS A 4 32.36 -12.11 46.57
N ASN A 5 31.89 -10.92 46.21
CA ASN A 5 30.80 -10.77 45.24
C ASN A 5 31.33 -11.05 43.83
N ARG A 6 30.65 -11.96 43.13
CA ARG A 6 30.82 -12.22 41.70
C ARG A 6 29.82 -11.29 41.00
N GLU A 7 30.32 -10.25 40.35
CA GLU A 7 29.51 -9.44 39.43
C GLU A 7 29.31 -10.27 38.15
N THR A 8 28.08 -10.73 37.96
CA THR A 8 27.57 -11.15 36.65
C THR A 8 27.06 -9.90 35.95
N SER A 9 27.87 -9.36 35.04
CA SER A 9 27.46 -8.35 34.08
C SER A 9 26.41 -8.95 33.14
N GLU A 10 25.14 -8.60 33.38
CA GLU A 10 24.03 -8.81 32.44
C GLU A 10 24.17 -7.82 31.28
N THR A 11 24.52 -8.34 30.11
CA THR A 11 24.34 -7.64 28.83
C THR A 11 22.84 -7.55 28.52
N PRO A 12 22.28 -6.36 28.22
CA PRO A 12 20.88 -6.25 27.83
C PRO A 12 20.64 -6.97 26.50
N ASN A 13 19.67 -7.86 26.51
CA ASN A 13 19.15 -8.61 25.37
C ASN A 13 18.64 -7.63 24.30
N GLN A 14 19.45 -7.37 23.26
CA GLN A 14 19.01 -6.73 22.03
C GLN A 14 18.31 -7.79 21.15
N GLN A 15 17.08 -8.14 21.52
CA GLN A 15 16.14 -8.72 20.57
C GLN A 15 15.39 -7.55 19.93
N GLY A 16 16.01 -6.98 18.90
CA GLY A 16 15.28 -6.12 17.96
C GLY A 16 14.23 -6.96 17.25
N ASP A 17 13.03 -6.41 17.07
CA ASP A 17 11.94 -6.97 16.28
C ASP A 17 12.49 -7.46 14.93
N ALA A 18 12.73 -8.76 14.82
CA ALA A 18 12.99 -9.37 13.53
C ALA A 18 11.67 -9.30 12.77
N ALA A 19 11.66 -8.54 11.67
CA ALA A 19 10.49 -8.43 10.80
C ALA A 19 9.97 -9.83 10.46
N ASP A 20 8.66 -10.05 10.60
CA ASP A 20 8.04 -11.33 10.26
C ASP A 20 8.23 -11.61 8.77
N THR A 21 9.19 -12.48 8.46
CA THR A 21 9.54 -12.85 7.08
C THR A 21 8.47 -13.71 6.42
N SER A 22 7.44 -14.14 7.14
CA SER A 22 6.32 -14.87 6.54
C SER A 22 5.39 -13.98 5.71
N LEU A 23 5.50 -12.65 5.86
CA LEU A 23 4.65 -11.66 5.20
C LEU A 23 5.35 -10.87 4.09
N VAL A 24 6.63 -11.17 3.81
CA VAL A 24 7.37 -10.50 2.74
C VAL A 24 7.30 -11.28 1.43
N PRO A 25 7.39 -10.61 0.26
CA PRO A 25 7.47 -11.29 -1.03
C PRO A 25 8.62 -12.31 -1.07
N ARG A 26 8.48 -13.35 -1.89
CA ARG A 26 9.49 -14.40 -2.03
C ARG A 26 10.08 -14.46 -3.43
N ASP A 27 11.34 -14.88 -3.52
CA ASP A 27 11.99 -15.20 -4.78
C ASP A 27 11.42 -16.53 -5.32
N PRO A 28 10.90 -16.58 -6.56
CA PRO A 28 10.23 -17.76 -7.09
C PRO A 28 11.17 -18.94 -7.36
N LEU A 29 12.48 -18.71 -7.50
CA LEU A 29 13.45 -19.76 -7.82
C LEU A 29 13.97 -20.45 -6.56
N THR A 30 14.20 -19.66 -5.51
CA THR A 30 14.79 -20.13 -4.24
C THR A 30 13.75 -20.35 -3.15
N GLY A 31 12.61 -19.67 -3.21
CA GLY A 31 11.62 -19.60 -2.14
C GLY A 31 12.03 -18.67 -0.98
N ASP A 32 13.20 -18.05 -1.07
CA ASP A 32 13.73 -17.19 -0.01
C ASP A 32 12.95 -15.88 0.08
N ALA A 33 12.83 -15.37 1.30
CA ALA A 33 12.21 -14.07 1.57
C ALA A 33 13.03 -12.94 0.93
N ILE A 34 12.37 -12.09 0.13
CA ILE A 34 12.96 -10.86 -0.39
C ILE A 34 12.95 -9.84 0.74
N LEU A 35 14.14 -9.52 1.24
CA LEU A 35 14.29 -8.63 2.39
C LEU A 35 13.76 -7.22 2.08
N PRO A 36 13.15 -6.54 3.08
CA PRO A 36 12.64 -5.20 2.91
C PRO A 36 13.73 -4.21 2.48
N ARG A 37 13.36 -3.25 1.62
CA ARG A 37 14.25 -2.22 1.09
C ARG A 37 13.66 -0.84 1.39
N THR A 38 14.51 0.18 1.42
CA THR A 38 14.01 1.56 1.50
C THR A 38 13.14 1.87 0.28
N GLN A 39 13.59 1.47 -0.91
CA GLN A 39 12.85 1.65 -2.16
C GLN A 39 12.60 0.28 -2.81
N PRO A 40 11.44 -0.34 -2.58
CA PRO A 40 11.01 -1.50 -3.37
C PRO A 40 10.56 -1.06 -4.78
N GLY A 41 10.16 -2.02 -5.61
CA GLY A 41 9.79 -1.79 -7.00
C GLY A 41 10.98 -1.86 -7.97
N TYR A 42 10.73 -1.49 -9.23
CA TYR A 42 11.64 -1.80 -10.34
C TYR A 42 12.62 -0.68 -10.69
N TYR A 43 12.61 0.45 -9.98
CA TYR A 43 13.42 1.63 -10.35
C TYR A 43 14.41 1.99 -9.26
N ALA A 44 15.26 1.03 -8.86
CA ALA A 44 16.24 1.21 -7.81
C ALA A 44 17.14 2.44 -8.03
N GLY A 45 17.18 3.35 -7.05
CA GLY A 45 17.99 4.57 -7.09
C GLY A 45 17.34 5.74 -7.81
N PHE A 46 16.17 5.55 -8.44
CA PHE A 46 15.36 6.64 -8.96
C PHE A 46 14.68 7.40 -7.84
N THR A 47 14.56 8.72 -7.95
CA THR A 47 13.74 9.50 -7.02
C THR A 47 13.05 10.64 -7.73
N THR A 48 11.73 10.62 -7.75
CA THR A 48 10.88 11.65 -8.32
C THR A 48 11.10 13.00 -7.63
N LEU A 49 11.43 13.00 -6.33
CA LEU A 49 11.76 14.24 -5.60
C LEU A 49 13.00 14.96 -6.14
N SER A 50 13.92 14.27 -6.83
CA SER A 50 15.03 14.94 -7.54
C SER A 50 14.54 15.89 -8.64
N GLN A 51 13.31 15.69 -9.14
CA GLN A 51 12.72 16.48 -10.22
C GLN A 51 11.98 17.73 -9.70
N GLN A 52 11.94 17.97 -8.39
CA GLN A 52 11.13 19.04 -7.79
C GLN A 52 11.41 20.46 -8.34
N SER A 53 12.64 20.73 -8.76
CA SER A 53 13.02 22.01 -9.36
C SER A 53 12.30 22.29 -10.69
N PHE A 54 11.79 21.24 -11.34
CA PHE A 54 11.09 21.32 -12.62
C PHE A 54 9.57 21.43 -12.50
N TRP A 55 9.01 21.34 -11.29
CA TRP A 55 7.57 21.53 -11.07
C TRP A 55 7.23 23.01 -10.89
N ASP A 56 5.96 23.38 -10.95
CA ASP A 56 5.55 24.71 -10.52
C ASP A 56 5.57 24.85 -8.98
N ALA A 57 5.47 26.08 -8.49
CA ALA A 57 5.56 26.37 -7.05
C ALA A 57 4.39 25.79 -6.24
N ALA A 58 3.18 25.73 -6.81
CA ALA A 58 2.01 25.18 -6.12
C ALA A 58 2.15 23.66 -5.97
N THR A 59 2.54 22.97 -7.04
CA THR A 59 2.80 21.53 -7.03
C THR A 59 3.90 21.15 -6.03
N ARG A 60 5.04 21.86 -6.05
CA ARG A 60 6.10 21.66 -5.05
C ARG A 60 5.58 21.79 -3.63
N LYS A 61 4.81 22.84 -3.34
CA LYS A 61 4.27 23.09 -2.00
C LYS A 61 3.34 21.97 -1.52
N VAL A 62 2.51 21.43 -2.42
CA VAL A 62 1.62 20.32 -2.09
C VAL A 62 2.41 19.05 -1.79
N ILE A 63 3.38 18.71 -2.63
CA ILE A 63 4.21 17.51 -2.46
C ILE A 63 5.10 17.62 -1.22
N ASP A 64 5.74 18.77 -1.01
CA ASP A 64 6.54 19.04 0.19
C ASP A 64 5.71 18.87 1.47
N LYS A 65 4.48 19.39 1.49
CA LYS A 65 3.56 19.15 2.62
C LYS A 65 3.30 17.66 2.82
N ARG A 66 3.05 16.88 1.76
CA ARG A 66 2.77 15.43 1.88
C ARG A 66 3.96 14.66 2.47
N VAL A 67 5.18 14.98 2.02
CA VAL A 67 6.40 14.28 2.46
C VAL A 67 6.79 14.66 3.88
N ASN A 68 6.71 15.95 4.22
CA ASN A 68 7.29 16.49 5.46
C ASN A 68 6.26 16.72 6.57
N HIS A 69 4.96 16.59 6.29
CA HIS A 69 3.91 16.86 7.26
C HIS A 69 2.84 15.78 7.27
N GLN A 70 2.88 14.96 8.32
CA GLN A 70 1.81 14.04 8.65
C GLN A 70 0.74 14.78 9.48
N PRO A 71 -0.52 14.86 9.02
CA PRO A 71 -1.59 15.43 9.83
C PRO A 71 -1.86 14.57 11.07
N PRO A 72 -2.30 15.15 12.19
CA PRO A 72 -2.67 14.37 13.36
C PRO A 72 -4.04 13.71 13.17
N ILE A 73 -4.26 12.60 13.87
CA ILE A 73 -5.56 11.91 13.97
C ILE A 73 -6.52 12.76 14.82
N ARG A 74 -7.71 13.04 14.29
CA ARG A 74 -8.76 13.88 14.88
C ARG A 74 -10.17 13.33 14.71
N PHE A 75 -10.43 12.58 13.64
CA PHE A 75 -11.75 12.00 13.37
C PHE A 75 -11.92 10.69 14.14
N PHE A 76 -10.96 9.77 13.99
CA PHE A 76 -10.98 8.48 14.68
C PHE A 76 -10.51 8.61 16.13
N ASN A 77 -11.13 7.84 17.02
CA ASN A 77 -10.58 7.65 18.36
C ASN A 77 -9.36 6.70 18.33
N PRO A 78 -8.56 6.59 19.41
CA PRO A 78 -7.35 5.76 19.40
C PRO A 78 -7.58 4.29 19.02
N THR A 79 -8.70 3.70 19.45
CA THR A 79 -9.05 2.31 19.14
C THR A 79 -9.38 2.14 17.65
N GLU A 80 -10.20 3.03 17.11
CA GLU A 80 -10.53 3.05 15.68
C GLU A 80 -9.29 3.31 14.82
N ALA A 81 -8.39 4.19 15.28
CA ALA A 81 -7.15 4.47 14.57
C ALA A 81 -6.27 3.23 14.47
N SER A 82 -6.03 2.50 15.58
CA SER A 82 -5.28 1.24 15.53
C SER A 82 -5.95 0.18 14.66
N PHE A 83 -7.29 0.11 14.71
CA PHE A 83 -8.06 -0.79 13.86
C PHE A 83 -7.87 -0.46 12.37
N TRP A 84 -8.06 0.79 11.95
CA TRP A 84 -7.95 1.17 10.55
C TRP A 84 -6.52 1.11 10.03
N THR A 85 -5.51 1.41 10.86
CA THR A 85 -4.11 1.13 10.51
C THR A 85 -3.93 -0.34 10.16
N THR A 86 -4.43 -1.24 11.02
CA THR A 86 -4.33 -2.70 10.79
C THR A 86 -5.04 -3.09 9.49
N VAL A 87 -6.24 -2.55 9.24
CA VAL A 87 -6.95 -2.81 7.97
C VAL A 87 -6.10 -2.35 6.77
N PHE A 88 -5.56 -1.14 6.77
CA PHE A 88 -4.75 -0.64 5.65
C PHE A 88 -3.43 -1.40 5.46
N ASP A 89 -2.84 -1.93 6.54
CA ASP A 89 -1.66 -2.80 6.47
C ASP A 89 -1.95 -4.12 5.73
N HIS A 90 -3.21 -4.57 5.71
CA HIS A 90 -3.67 -5.70 4.89
C HIS A 90 -4.01 -5.28 3.45
N LEU A 91 -4.63 -4.12 3.25
CA LEU A 91 -5.10 -3.70 1.92
C LEU A 91 -3.96 -3.27 1.00
N ILE A 92 -2.98 -2.55 1.55
CA ILE A 92 -1.76 -2.14 0.85
C ILE A 92 -0.57 -2.55 1.73
N PRO A 93 -0.18 -3.85 1.70
CA PRO A 93 0.94 -4.34 2.49
C PRO A 93 2.23 -3.63 2.06
N GLN A 94 2.97 -3.11 3.04
CA GLN A 94 4.26 -2.44 2.85
C GLN A 94 5.38 -3.22 3.56
N THR A 95 5.28 -4.54 3.55
CA THR A 95 6.22 -5.44 4.24
C THR A 95 7.56 -5.54 3.52
N ASP A 96 7.61 -5.22 2.23
CA ASP A 96 8.80 -5.07 1.39
C ASP A 96 9.51 -3.71 1.57
N ARG A 97 8.92 -2.79 2.34
CA ARG A 97 9.51 -1.51 2.73
C ARG A 97 10.14 -1.58 4.12
N THR A 98 11.27 -0.90 4.31
CA THR A 98 11.80 -0.66 5.66
C THR A 98 10.80 0.18 6.48
N PRO A 99 10.67 -0.05 7.80
CA PRO A 99 9.63 0.61 8.61
C PRO A 99 9.65 2.14 8.56
N ASP A 100 10.83 2.75 8.42
CA ASP A 100 11.05 4.20 8.32
C ASP A 100 10.65 4.79 6.96
N HIS A 101 10.40 3.94 5.96
CA HIS A 101 10.03 4.32 4.60
C HIS A 101 8.65 3.79 4.16
N ARG A 102 7.80 3.48 5.15
CA ARG A 102 6.38 3.16 4.91
C ARG A 102 5.54 4.43 4.81
N ILE A 103 4.61 4.45 3.89
CA ILE A 103 3.64 5.51 3.67
C ILE A 103 2.49 5.34 4.66
N ALA A 104 2.29 6.34 5.53
CA ALA A 104 1.19 6.35 6.48
C ALA A 104 -0.14 6.72 5.80
N ILE A 105 -1.02 5.74 5.59
CA ILE A 105 -2.31 5.94 4.90
C ILE A 105 -3.34 6.63 5.82
N LEU A 106 -3.53 6.09 7.03
CA LEU A 106 -4.58 6.53 7.96
C LEU A 106 -4.62 8.04 8.24
N PRO A 107 -3.49 8.73 8.50
CA PRO A 107 -3.53 10.16 8.82
C PRO A 107 -4.19 11.03 7.75
N THR A 108 -3.94 10.71 6.48
CA THR A 108 -4.51 11.46 5.35
C THR A 108 -6.01 11.20 5.21
N LEU A 109 -6.44 9.94 5.41
CA LEU A 109 -7.84 9.59 5.45
C LEU A 109 -8.56 10.29 6.62
N ASP A 110 -7.97 10.26 7.80
CA ASP A 110 -8.52 10.93 8.98
C ASP A 110 -8.68 12.43 8.75
N GLU A 111 -7.69 13.11 8.16
CA GLU A 111 -7.80 14.53 7.79
C GLU A 111 -8.96 14.77 6.80
N ARG A 112 -9.13 13.88 5.82
CA ARG A 112 -10.25 13.94 4.85
C ARG A 112 -11.61 13.83 5.55
N LEU A 113 -11.78 12.82 6.41
CA LEU A 113 -13.02 12.56 7.13
C LEU A 113 -13.32 13.61 8.21
N TYR A 114 -12.29 14.13 8.89
CA TYR A 114 -12.42 15.21 9.87
C TYR A 114 -12.96 16.49 9.23
N HIS A 115 -12.49 16.81 8.02
CA HIS A 115 -12.96 17.96 7.24
C HIS A 115 -14.18 17.67 6.36
N ASP A 116 -14.75 16.46 6.43
CA ASP A 116 -15.91 16.02 5.67
C ASP A 116 -15.77 16.27 4.15
N ARG A 117 -14.57 16.00 3.60
CA ARG A 117 -14.30 16.17 2.18
C ARG A 117 -14.77 14.95 1.40
N THR A 118 -15.63 15.16 0.42
CA THR A 118 -16.23 14.12 -0.43
C THR A 118 -15.90 14.34 -1.91
N ASN A 119 -16.13 13.31 -2.72
CA ASN A 119 -15.94 13.36 -4.18
C ASN A 119 -17.09 14.07 -4.93
N GLY A 120 -18.02 14.71 -4.20
CA GLY A 120 -19.13 15.47 -4.78
C GLY A 120 -20.32 14.62 -5.27
N TYR A 121 -20.25 13.30 -5.11
CA TYR A 121 -21.37 12.39 -5.34
C TYR A 121 -21.41 11.31 -4.24
N ARG A 122 -22.58 10.71 -4.04
CA ARG A 122 -22.81 9.60 -3.11
C ARG A 122 -23.85 8.67 -3.73
N TYR A 123 -23.65 7.37 -3.60
CA TYR A 123 -24.64 6.39 -4.02
C TYR A 123 -25.87 6.43 -3.11
N GLU A 124 -27.06 6.14 -3.65
CA GLU A 124 -28.32 6.17 -2.87
C GLU A 124 -28.33 5.16 -1.72
N ASP A 125 -27.73 3.99 -1.93
CA ASP A 125 -27.61 2.88 -0.99
C ASP A 125 -26.34 2.94 -0.12
N MET A 126 -25.73 4.12 -0.01
CA MET A 126 -24.56 4.35 0.83
C MET A 126 -24.80 5.55 1.76
N PRO A 127 -24.47 5.46 3.05
CA PRO A 127 -24.47 6.61 3.96
C PRO A 127 -23.32 7.56 3.62
N HIS A 128 -23.22 8.68 4.33
CA HIS A 128 -22.07 9.57 4.19
C HIS A 128 -20.78 8.86 4.65
N ASP A 129 -19.65 9.15 4.01
CA ASP A 129 -18.37 8.44 4.25
C ASP A 129 -18.03 8.30 5.73
N ARG A 130 -18.18 9.37 6.53
CA ARG A 130 -17.91 9.34 7.98
C ARG A 130 -18.74 8.28 8.71
N GLU A 131 -20.02 8.18 8.37
CA GLU A 131 -20.92 7.17 8.93
C GLU A 131 -20.60 5.78 8.38
N ALA A 132 -20.28 5.68 7.08
CA ALA A 132 -19.88 4.41 6.46
C ALA A 132 -18.66 3.79 7.16
N TYR A 133 -17.65 4.59 7.50
CA TYR A 133 -16.48 4.13 8.25
C TYR A 133 -16.82 3.66 9.66
N HIS A 134 -17.64 4.37 10.43
CA HIS A 134 -18.04 3.88 11.76
C HIS A 134 -18.89 2.60 11.69
N LEU A 135 -19.84 2.53 10.74
CA LEU A 135 -20.64 1.34 10.50
C LEU A 135 -19.76 0.13 10.13
N ALA A 136 -18.75 0.35 9.29
CA ALA A 136 -17.85 -0.71 8.87
C ALA A 136 -16.93 -1.18 9.99
N PHE A 137 -16.45 -0.28 10.85
CA PHE A 137 -15.71 -0.64 12.06
C PHE A 137 -16.51 -1.62 12.94
N ASP A 138 -17.80 -1.33 13.15
CA ASP A 138 -18.69 -2.20 13.92
C ASP A 138 -18.97 -3.52 13.20
N ALA A 139 -19.21 -3.48 11.88
CA ALA A 139 -19.51 -4.65 11.07
C ALA A 139 -18.33 -5.64 11.00
N ILE A 140 -17.11 -5.14 10.77
CA ILE A 140 -15.90 -5.97 10.70
C ILE A 140 -15.60 -6.61 12.06
N ASN A 141 -15.79 -5.89 13.17
CA ASN A 141 -15.65 -6.48 14.50
C ASN A 141 -16.74 -7.53 14.79
N GLN A 142 -17.96 -7.34 14.30
CA GLN A 142 -19.01 -8.37 14.41
C GLN A 142 -18.66 -9.62 13.59
N GLU A 143 -18.11 -9.47 12.39
CA GLU A 143 -17.62 -10.59 11.57
C GLU A 143 -16.53 -11.37 12.30
N ALA A 144 -15.51 -10.66 12.81
CA ALA A 144 -14.43 -11.23 13.60
C ALA A 144 -14.93 -11.99 14.85
N ARG A 145 -15.87 -11.40 15.60
CA ARG A 145 -16.45 -12.04 16.79
C ARG A 145 -17.31 -13.26 16.44
N SER A 146 -18.05 -13.19 15.34
CA SER A 146 -18.91 -14.28 14.89
C SER A 146 -18.10 -15.51 14.51
N GLU A 147 -17.02 -15.34 13.73
CA GLU A 147 -16.19 -16.43 13.23
C GLU A 147 -15.15 -16.90 14.27
N TYR A 148 -14.50 -15.96 14.97
CA TYR A 148 -13.31 -16.24 15.79
C TYR A 148 -13.46 -15.90 17.29
N ARG A 149 -14.61 -15.36 17.71
CA ARG A 149 -14.91 -15.00 19.12
C ARG A 149 -13.94 -13.98 19.74
N ALA A 150 -13.33 -13.13 18.91
CA ALA A 150 -12.46 -12.04 19.34
C ALA A 150 -12.65 -10.80 18.44
N ASP A 151 -12.16 -9.65 18.91
CA ASP A 151 -12.12 -8.42 18.13
C ASP A 151 -11.09 -8.54 17.01
N PHE A 152 -11.34 -7.86 15.88
CA PHE A 152 -10.51 -7.95 14.68
C PHE A 152 -9.02 -7.74 14.97
N ILE A 153 -8.69 -6.70 15.74
CA ILE A 153 -7.29 -6.35 16.06
C ILE A 153 -6.58 -7.40 16.92
N SER A 154 -7.33 -8.26 17.62
CA SER A 154 -6.77 -9.32 18.47
C SER A 154 -6.55 -10.64 17.72
N LEU A 155 -7.02 -10.72 16.47
CA LEU A 155 -6.84 -11.89 15.64
C LEU A 155 -5.41 -11.98 15.08
N PRO A 156 -4.85 -13.19 14.88
CA PRO A 156 -3.65 -13.37 14.06
C PRO A 156 -3.86 -12.86 12.63
N TYR A 157 -2.78 -12.45 11.96
CA TYR A 157 -2.78 -11.88 10.59
C TYR A 157 -3.67 -12.66 9.61
N LEU A 158 -3.49 -13.99 9.50
CA LEU A 158 -4.29 -14.81 8.57
C LEU A 158 -5.80 -14.72 8.84
N GLN A 159 -6.20 -14.64 10.11
CA GLN A 159 -7.62 -14.53 10.48
C GLN A 159 -8.16 -13.12 10.21
N GLN A 160 -7.34 -12.08 10.39
CA GLN A 160 -7.67 -10.71 9.97
C GLN A 160 -7.92 -10.68 8.45
N ASP A 161 -7.03 -11.28 7.67
CA ASP A 161 -7.13 -11.34 6.22
C ASP A 161 -8.40 -12.08 5.76
N LEU A 162 -8.73 -13.20 6.40
CA LEU A 162 -9.96 -13.95 6.12
C LEU A 162 -11.23 -13.16 6.43
N VAL A 163 -11.25 -12.35 7.50
CA VAL A 163 -12.37 -11.43 7.79
C VAL A 163 -12.50 -10.40 6.67
N LEU A 164 -11.41 -9.74 6.28
CA LEU A 164 -11.44 -8.73 5.21
C LEU A 164 -11.83 -9.35 3.86
N LYS A 165 -11.42 -10.59 3.60
CA LYS A 165 -11.81 -11.33 2.40
C LYS A 165 -13.33 -11.48 2.27
N THR A 166 -14.06 -11.64 3.38
CA THR A 166 -15.53 -11.73 3.31
C THR A 166 -16.17 -10.45 2.76
N LEU A 167 -15.59 -9.28 3.06
CA LEU A 167 -16.02 -8.00 2.51
C LEU A 167 -15.60 -7.86 1.04
N HIS A 168 -14.37 -8.25 0.72
CA HIS A 168 -13.87 -8.29 -0.67
C HIS A 168 -14.79 -9.12 -1.58
N ASP A 169 -15.16 -10.32 -1.12
CA ASP A 169 -16.03 -11.25 -1.87
C ASP A 169 -17.51 -10.81 -1.86
N GLY A 170 -17.87 -9.82 -1.03
CA GLY A 170 -19.24 -9.33 -0.89
C GLY A 170 -20.17 -10.27 -0.10
N GLU A 171 -19.61 -11.20 0.65
CA GLU A 171 -20.32 -12.24 1.41
C GLU A 171 -20.00 -12.20 2.93
N PRO A 172 -20.13 -11.05 3.63
CA PRO A 172 -20.00 -11.03 5.08
C PRO A 172 -21.14 -11.83 5.72
N LYS A 173 -20.82 -12.65 6.73
CA LYS A 173 -21.79 -13.55 7.37
C LYS A 173 -22.48 -12.91 8.57
N ALA A 174 -21.90 -11.86 9.13
CA ALA A 174 -22.38 -11.13 10.29
C ALA A 174 -22.87 -9.72 9.95
N ALA A 175 -23.36 -9.01 10.96
CA ALA A 175 -23.85 -7.63 10.86
C ALA A 175 -24.88 -7.34 9.75
N PRO A 176 -25.89 -8.21 9.50
CA PRO A 176 -26.85 -8.00 8.40
C PRO A 176 -27.62 -6.67 8.53
N GLU A 177 -27.86 -6.18 9.76
CA GLU A 177 -28.54 -4.90 9.97
C GLU A 177 -27.70 -3.67 9.59
N ILE A 178 -26.37 -3.79 9.61
CA ILE A 178 -25.48 -2.73 9.14
C ILE A 178 -25.41 -2.76 7.61
N TRP A 179 -25.25 -3.95 7.02
CA TRP A 179 -25.19 -4.11 5.56
C TRP A 179 -26.53 -3.87 4.85
N LYS A 180 -27.63 -3.73 5.59
CA LYS A 180 -28.90 -3.17 5.07
C LYS A 180 -28.88 -1.65 4.94
N GLN A 181 -28.02 -0.96 5.69
CA GLN A 181 -27.88 0.50 5.64
C GLN A 181 -26.85 0.94 4.59
N MET A 182 -25.93 0.05 4.21
CA MET A 182 -24.94 0.32 3.18
C MET A 182 -24.55 -0.91 2.37
N SER A 183 -24.29 -0.73 1.08
CA SER A 183 -23.80 -1.81 0.22
C SER A 183 -22.36 -2.22 0.58
N VAL A 184 -22.16 -3.52 0.88
CA VAL A 184 -20.83 -4.10 1.18
C VAL A 184 -19.84 -3.81 0.07
N HIS A 185 -20.23 -4.10 -1.17
CA HIS A 185 -19.37 -3.93 -2.34
C HIS A 185 -18.97 -2.46 -2.54
N ARG A 186 -19.89 -1.52 -2.37
CA ARG A 186 -19.60 -0.09 -2.52
C ARG A 186 -18.74 0.44 -1.38
N PHE A 187 -18.95 -0.06 -0.16
CA PHE A 187 -18.05 0.24 0.95
C PHE A 187 -16.63 -0.30 0.69
N TRP A 188 -16.50 -1.53 0.17
CA TRP A 188 -15.20 -2.09 -0.20
C TRP A 188 -14.48 -1.24 -1.25
N LEU A 189 -15.19 -0.79 -2.29
CA LEU A 189 -14.64 0.13 -3.31
C LEU A 189 -14.24 1.49 -2.72
N LEU A 190 -15.03 2.04 -1.79
CA LEU A 190 -14.66 3.27 -1.08
C LEU A 190 -13.36 3.09 -0.29
N LEU A 191 -13.27 2.00 0.47
CA LEU A 191 -12.12 1.68 1.31
C LEU A 191 -10.83 1.48 0.50
N ILE A 192 -10.90 0.68 -0.57
CA ILE A 192 -9.76 0.45 -1.48
C ILE A 192 -9.41 1.74 -2.24
N GLY A 193 -10.41 2.49 -2.70
CA GLY A 193 -10.19 3.77 -3.39
C GLY A 193 -9.43 4.76 -2.51
N ASP A 194 -9.85 4.94 -1.26
CA ASP A 194 -9.13 5.78 -0.29
C ASP A 194 -7.69 5.29 -0.06
N ALA A 195 -7.48 3.98 0.07
CA ALA A 195 -6.14 3.41 0.27
C ALA A 195 -5.22 3.69 -0.92
N ILE A 196 -5.69 3.42 -2.14
CA ILE A 196 -4.94 3.62 -3.40
C ILE A 196 -4.66 5.10 -3.63
N ASP A 197 -5.66 5.96 -3.50
CA ASP A 197 -5.52 7.40 -3.73
C ASP A 197 -4.49 8.00 -2.80
N ILE A 198 -4.48 7.60 -1.52
CA ILE A 198 -3.52 8.10 -0.53
C ILE A 198 -2.12 7.53 -0.79
N TYR A 199 -2.01 6.22 -1.06
CA TYR A 199 -0.73 5.56 -1.30
C TYR A 199 -0.02 6.15 -2.53
N TYR A 200 -0.71 6.17 -3.68
CA TYR A 200 -0.17 6.70 -4.93
C TYR A 200 -0.17 8.22 -5.02
N ALA A 201 -0.61 8.95 -3.99
CA ALA A 201 -0.33 10.39 -3.87
C ALA A 201 1.07 10.68 -3.30
N HIS A 202 1.74 9.68 -2.71
CA HIS A 202 3.04 9.84 -2.06
C HIS A 202 4.20 9.62 -3.05
N PRO A 203 5.22 10.50 -3.08
CA PRO A 203 6.37 10.36 -3.99
C PRO A 203 7.13 9.03 -3.86
N TRP A 204 7.18 8.45 -2.66
CA TRP A 204 7.82 7.14 -2.51
C TRP A 204 7.12 6.02 -3.28
N ALA A 205 5.81 6.11 -3.54
CA ALA A 205 5.12 5.13 -4.40
C ALA A 205 5.41 5.41 -5.89
N TRP A 206 5.60 6.68 -6.25
CA TRP A 206 6.01 7.07 -7.61
C TRP A 206 7.39 6.51 -7.96
N ASP A 207 8.29 6.52 -6.98
CA ASP A 207 9.63 5.96 -7.05
C ASP A 207 9.61 4.44 -7.33
N GLU A 208 8.58 3.70 -6.88
CA GLU A 208 8.43 2.25 -7.12
C GLU A 208 8.05 1.92 -8.56
N ILE A 209 7.19 2.76 -9.15
CA ILE A 209 6.60 2.56 -10.48
C ILE A 209 7.33 3.35 -11.57
N GLY A 210 8.35 4.13 -11.20
CA GLY A 210 9.15 4.93 -12.13
C GLY A 210 8.43 6.17 -12.66
N PHE A 211 7.44 6.69 -11.94
CA PHE A 211 6.71 7.87 -12.37
C PHE A 211 7.62 9.12 -12.30
N GLY A 212 7.87 9.74 -13.46
CA GLY A 212 8.73 10.94 -13.61
C GLY A 212 8.27 12.19 -12.87
N GLY A 213 7.10 12.15 -12.21
CA GLY A 213 6.50 13.24 -11.46
C GLY A 213 5.56 14.11 -12.31
N PRO A 214 5.00 15.17 -11.70
CA PRO A 214 4.11 16.09 -12.38
C PRO A 214 4.73 16.70 -13.65
N ALA A 215 3.93 16.74 -14.72
CA ALA A 215 4.38 17.21 -16.03
C ALA A 215 4.61 18.72 -16.06
N TYR A 216 3.79 19.52 -15.38
CA TYR A 216 3.85 20.98 -15.50
C TYR A 216 4.96 21.61 -14.66
N PRO A 217 5.72 22.59 -15.17
CA PRO A 217 5.66 23.19 -16.53
C PRO A 217 6.46 22.48 -17.63
N ARG A 218 7.34 21.51 -17.31
CA ARG A 218 8.31 20.93 -18.27
C ARG A 218 7.67 20.14 -19.43
N ALA A 219 6.50 19.54 -19.20
CA ALA A 219 5.83 18.52 -19.99
C ALA A 219 6.62 17.20 -20.16
N TYR A 220 5.91 16.15 -20.57
CA TYR A 220 6.48 14.94 -21.16
C TYR A 220 6.50 15.14 -22.68
N ILE A 221 7.66 14.98 -23.30
CA ILE A 221 7.93 15.30 -24.71
C ILE A 221 8.11 14.04 -25.59
N ARG A 222 8.30 12.85 -25.02
CA ARG A 222 8.59 11.59 -25.74
C ARG A 222 7.43 10.58 -25.76
N LEU A 223 6.24 11.00 -25.34
CA LEU A 223 5.05 10.13 -25.24
C LEU A 223 4.70 9.43 -26.57
N GLU A 224 4.85 10.10 -27.71
CA GLU A 224 4.43 9.56 -29.02
C GLU A 224 5.19 8.30 -29.47
N ARG A 225 6.41 8.10 -28.95
CA ARG A 225 7.28 6.97 -29.34
C ARG A 225 7.45 5.92 -28.24
N GLY A 226 6.86 6.15 -27.06
CA GLY A 226 7.11 5.32 -25.88
C GLY A 226 8.59 5.32 -25.46
N GLU A 227 9.35 6.35 -25.84
CA GLU A 227 10.74 6.49 -25.42
C GLU A 227 10.77 7.08 -24.01
N PRO A 228 11.65 6.59 -23.12
CA PRO A 228 11.77 7.17 -21.80
C PRO A 228 12.28 8.61 -21.88
N GLU A 229 11.77 9.43 -20.98
CA GLU A 229 12.27 10.79 -20.81
C GLU A 229 13.73 10.78 -20.33
N PRO A 230 14.52 11.83 -20.63
CA PRO A 230 15.92 11.90 -20.17
C PRO A 230 16.13 11.79 -18.65
N TRP A 231 15.07 11.99 -17.87
CA TRP A 231 15.08 11.91 -16.40
C TRP A 231 14.43 10.63 -15.85
N GLU A 232 13.85 9.78 -16.70
CA GLU A 232 13.31 8.49 -16.28
C GLU A 232 14.44 7.48 -16.11
N ALA A 233 14.28 6.58 -15.14
CA ALA A 233 15.24 5.51 -14.90
C ALA A 233 14.87 4.26 -15.71
N GLU A 234 15.87 3.43 -16.01
CA GLU A 234 15.64 2.14 -16.65
C GLU A 234 15.02 1.15 -15.65
N GLU A 235 13.98 0.44 -16.08
CA GLU A 235 13.28 -0.56 -15.29
C GLU A 235 14.18 -1.80 -15.05
N GLN A 236 14.42 -2.13 -13.78
CA GLN A 236 15.14 -3.31 -13.31
C GLN A 236 14.15 -4.31 -12.71
N ARG A 237 13.51 -5.10 -13.58
CA ARG A 237 12.57 -6.14 -13.14
C ARG A 237 13.26 -7.26 -12.37
N TYR A 238 12.61 -7.70 -11.30
CA TYR A 238 12.89 -8.95 -10.62
C TYR A 238 11.58 -9.70 -10.41
N ASP A 239 11.63 -11.03 -10.50
CA ASP A 239 10.46 -11.86 -10.26
C ASP A 239 10.22 -11.99 -8.76
N TRP A 240 8.95 -12.03 -8.36
CA TRP A 240 8.53 -12.26 -6.99
C TRP A 240 7.20 -13.01 -6.98
N VAL A 241 6.95 -13.73 -5.90
CA VAL A 241 5.65 -14.33 -5.61
C VAL A 241 5.14 -13.85 -4.26
N ALA A 242 3.82 -13.86 -4.09
CA ALA A 242 3.17 -13.48 -2.86
C ALA A 242 3.66 -14.34 -1.66
N PRO A 243 3.59 -13.82 -0.43
CA PRO A 243 3.92 -14.61 0.76
C PRO A 243 3.01 -15.85 0.89
N ASP A 244 3.49 -16.90 1.56
CA ASP A 244 2.81 -18.21 1.63
C ASP A 244 1.41 -18.15 2.25
N HIS A 245 1.14 -17.13 3.05
CA HIS A 245 -0.11 -16.93 3.78
C HIS A 245 -1.02 -15.87 3.18
N ALA A 246 -0.72 -15.37 1.98
CA ALA A 246 -1.61 -14.44 1.28
C ALA A 246 -2.91 -15.15 0.88
N VAL A 247 -4.06 -14.59 1.27
CA VAL A 247 -5.38 -15.17 0.99
C VAL A 247 -6.00 -14.62 -0.30
N SER A 248 -5.35 -13.66 -0.95
CA SER A 248 -5.77 -13.13 -2.26
C SER A 248 -5.84 -14.25 -3.30
N GLY A 249 -6.86 -14.19 -4.17
CA GLY A 249 -7.07 -15.20 -5.22
C GLY A 249 -5.89 -15.33 -6.18
N GLU A 250 -5.89 -16.38 -7.00
CA GLU A 250 -4.89 -16.55 -8.06
C GLU A 250 -4.87 -15.31 -8.95
N ILE A 251 -3.67 -14.72 -9.10
CA ILE A 251 -3.44 -13.75 -10.15
C ILE A 251 -3.52 -14.56 -11.44
N GLU A 252 -4.64 -14.47 -12.17
CA GLU A 252 -4.65 -14.85 -13.58
C GLU A 252 -3.55 -14.01 -14.22
N ALA A 253 -2.40 -14.65 -14.49
CA ALA A 253 -1.24 -13.97 -15.02
C ALA A 253 -1.67 -13.31 -16.32
N THR A 254 -1.84 -12.00 -16.30
CA THR A 254 -2.05 -11.15 -17.47
C THR A 254 -0.73 -11.02 -18.25
N HIS A 255 -0.03 -12.15 -18.44
CA HIS A 255 1.13 -12.26 -19.31
C HIS A 255 0.77 -11.93 -20.77
N GLU A 256 -0.51 -12.01 -21.15
CA GLU A 256 -0.96 -11.70 -22.51
C GLU A 256 -1.12 -10.20 -22.82
N PHE A 257 -1.18 -9.31 -21.81
CA PHE A 257 -1.45 -7.88 -22.06
C PHE A 257 -0.20 -6.98 -22.11
N TYR A 258 0.97 -7.46 -21.68
CA TYR A 258 2.22 -6.67 -21.61
C TYR A 258 3.30 -7.15 -22.60
N LEU A 259 2.93 -7.47 -23.85
CA LEU A 259 3.88 -7.83 -24.92
C LEU A 259 4.15 -6.70 -25.93
N GLU A 260 4.08 -5.42 -25.56
CA GLU A 260 4.62 -4.35 -26.43
C GLU A 260 6.17 -4.35 -26.47
N SER A 261 6.83 -4.82 -25.40
CA SER A 261 8.31 -4.91 -25.37
C SER A 261 8.89 -5.99 -26.30
N VAL A 262 8.10 -7.02 -26.64
CA VAL A 262 8.52 -8.09 -27.56
C VAL A 262 8.40 -7.68 -29.03
N GLN A 263 7.50 -6.74 -29.36
CA GLN A 263 7.39 -6.22 -30.73
C GLN A 263 8.63 -5.40 -31.15
N HIS A 264 9.25 -4.65 -30.24
CA HIS A 264 10.42 -3.82 -30.57
C HIS A 264 11.72 -4.62 -30.78
N ARG A 265 11.90 -5.81 -30.19
CA ARG A 265 13.05 -6.69 -30.52
C ARG A 265 12.95 -7.31 -31.91
N SER A 266 11.74 -7.48 -32.44
CA SER A 266 11.53 -8.10 -33.76
C SER A 266 11.88 -7.17 -34.92
N HIS A 267 11.80 -5.84 -34.72
CA HIS A 267 12.16 -4.86 -35.75
C HIS A 267 13.67 -4.61 -35.87
N ARG A 268 14.44 -4.85 -34.81
CA ARG A 268 15.91 -4.64 -34.85
C ARG A 268 16.66 -5.73 -35.61
N ARG A 269 16.11 -6.94 -35.74
CA ARG A 269 16.73 -8.05 -36.49
C ARG A 269 16.50 -8.03 -38.00
N LYS A 270 15.63 -7.13 -38.52
CA LYS A 270 15.36 -7.05 -39.98
C LYS A 270 16.27 -6.08 -40.75
N HIS A 271 17.14 -5.31 -40.07
CA HIS A 271 18.05 -4.37 -40.73
C HIS A 271 19.52 -4.80 -40.81
N GLU A 272 19.87 -6.02 -40.39
CA GLU A 272 21.26 -6.53 -40.44
C GLU A 272 21.52 -7.60 -41.51
N ARG A 273 20.63 -7.75 -42.49
CA ARG A 273 20.92 -8.54 -43.69
C ARG A 273 20.35 -7.89 -44.91
N LEU A 274 21.19 -7.10 -45.60
CA LEU A 274 21.24 -6.99 -47.05
C LEU A 274 22.67 -6.53 -47.40
N PRO A 275 23.41 -7.24 -48.28
CA PRO A 275 24.77 -6.88 -48.69
C PRO A 275 24.81 -5.63 -49.57
#